data_AF-A0A7C4ULX9-F1
#
_entry.id   AF-A0A7C4ULX9-F1
#
_cell.length_a   1.000
_cell.length_b   1.000
_cell.length_c   1.000
_cell.angle_alpha   90.00
_cell.angle_beta   90.00
_cell.angle_gamma   90.00
#
_symmetry.space_group_name_H-M   'P 1'
#
loop_
_entity.id
_entity.type
_entity.pdbx_description
1 polymer ?
#
loop_
_entity_poly.entity_id
_entity_poly.type
_entity_poly.pdbx_seq_one_letter_code
_entity_poly.pdbx_strand_id
1 'polypeptide(L)'
;MRFRFGITVGLVFMAAACSRAADPLPDWIASKSAGGIHIKLGDLWKSAPGQKLLEVLDKHQSGTADLTTISGVAPRNIDRLSIVLLDIGPRPDDGLVMHVTTAAPFDRESLLKNLKARPFVGDNPKMPNRNGSTFLLADNAMLFLGGPRAYTIVYSEDAGYDLLGQLLSEKTAARTGLAEHLEKHTLTAWLDGTRLPKDMWESLPVELQPLRDAQSLVLTGDLAEQAAQLSVQLHFARGGLAADGLRALEEGRILARDALTKLEKDLRGDLKGNAAVIELVREMQKTIAAARFRHSNLQVAGTARLELAPPLQAAFVDGVGYLQLRANRVKSMNNIKQISLAFHNYEAVYGNLPPAAICDKNGKPLLSWRVAVLPFIEQEQLYRQFKMDEPWDSEHNKKLIQHMPEIYRLPGDRTKHQLPSTHYQVFVGGNAIFQLTRGGKIAEIPDGTSNTIWLAEAATPVPWTKPDDMEYDATKPPKVGYHFGDRCNVGFADGSVRSIRKSLKPEILHLLIQKNDGQVLPPLDD
;
A
#
# COMPACT_ATOMS: atom_id res chain seq x y z
N MET A 1 10.66 -2.89 2.00
CA MET A 1 11.06 -1.90 0.98
C MET A 1 9.97 -1.55 -0.04
N ARG A 2 9.39 -2.51 -0.80
CA ARG A 2 8.33 -2.22 -1.81
C ARG A 2 7.05 -1.55 -1.26
N PHE A 3 6.68 -1.82 0.00
CA PHE A 3 5.59 -1.14 0.71
C PHE A 3 5.89 0.36 0.96
N ARG A 4 7.16 0.69 1.21
CA ARG A 4 7.63 2.07 1.44
C ARG A 4 7.54 2.89 0.14
N PHE A 5 7.89 2.28 -1.00
CA PHE A 5 7.77 2.90 -2.33
C PHE A 5 6.32 3.20 -2.74
N GLY A 6 5.36 2.32 -2.44
CA GLY A 6 3.94 2.57 -2.72
C GLY A 6 3.35 3.75 -1.95
N ILE A 7 3.81 3.98 -0.72
CA ILE A 7 3.46 5.14 0.11
C ILE A 7 4.12 6.40 -0.45
N THR A 8 5.41 6.38 -0.80
CA THR A 8 6.14 7.51 -1.39
C THR A 8 5.60 7.94 -2.75
N VAL A 9 5.24 6.99 -3.62
CA VAL A 9 4.59 7.27 -4.91
C VAL A 9 3.13 7.70 -4.72
N GLY A 10 2.40 7.13 -3.74
CA GLY A 10 1.04 7.58 -3.38
C GLY A 10 1.00 9.01 -2.82
N LEU A 11 2.04 9.41 -2.07
CA LEU A 11 2.26 10.77 -1.57
C LEU A 11 2.49 11.75 -2.73
N VAL A 12 3.27 11.34 -3.73
CA VAL A 12 3.52 12.07 -4.99
C VAL A 12 2.25 12.24 -5.82
N PHE A 13 1.36 11.25 -5.87
CA PHE A 13 0.07 11.35 -6.56
C PHE A 13 -0.96 12.24 -5.83
N MET A 14 -0.94 12.30 -4.48
CA MET A 14 -1.78 13.24 -3.72
C MET A 14 -1.26 14.68 -3.82
N ALA A 15 0.06 14.88 -3.97
CA ALA A 15 0.66 16.20 -4.17
C ALA A 15 0.28 16.87 -5.49
N ALA A 16 -0.08 16.07 -6.49
CA ALA A 16 -0.59 16.54 -7.77
C ALA A 16 -1.98 17.20 -7.70
N ALA A 17 -2.64 17.24 -6.54
CA ALA A 17 -4.01 17.74 -6.39
C ALA A 17 -4.16 19.16 -5.80
N CYS A 18 -3.07 19.89 -5.51
CA CYS A 18 -3.20 21.17 -4.78
C CYS A 18 -2.03 22.14 -4.97
N SER A 19 -2.33 23.43 -5.27
CA SER A 19 -1.52 24.65 -5.11
C SER A 19 -1.27 25.59 -6.32
N ARG A 20 -1.66 26.85 -6.13
CA ARG A 20 -0.92 28.03 -6.64
C ARG A 20 0.40 28.20 -5.85
N ALA A 21 1.39 28.87 -6.45
CA ALA A 21 2.74 29.20 -5.92
C ALA A 21 3.07 28.61 -4.53
N ALA A 22 3.90 27.54 -4.52
CA ALA A 22 4.31 26.85 -3.30
C ALA A 22 4.71 27.84 -2.19
N ASP A 23 4.13 27.69 -1.00
CA ASP A 23 4.69 28.29 0.20
C ASP A 23 6.10 27.71 0.35
N PRO A 24 7.14 28.54 0.55
CA PRO A 24 8.48 28.03 0.78
C PRO A 24 8.44 27.08 1.97
N LEU A 25 9.14 25.93 1.85
CA LEU A 25 9.29 25.00 2.96
C LEU A 25 9.79 25.79 4.19
N PRO A 26 9.15 25.64 5.37
CA PRO A 26 9.64 26.29 6.57
C PRO A 26 11.12 26.01 6.81
N ASP A 27 11.88 27.04 7.22
CA ASP A 27 13.34 26.96 7.42
C ASP A 27 13.78 25.87 8.43
N TRP A 28 12.87 25.39 9.27
CA TRP A 28 13.11 24.33 10.25
C TRP A 28 12.97 22.92 9.67
N ILE A 29 12.32 22.74 8.51
CA ILE A 29 12.31 21.47 7.79
C ILE A 29 13.75 21.21 7.36
N ALA A 30 14.39 20.28 8.07
CA ALA A 30 15.82 20.09 7.98
C ALA A 30 16.25 19.90 6.51
N SER A 31 17.32 20.60 6.12
CA SER A 31 18.08 20.36 4.88
C SER A 31 18.66 18.94 4.78
N LYS A 32 18.37 18.09 5.76
CA LYS A 32 18.77 16.69 5.88
C LYS A 32 17.59 15.71 5.84
N SER A 33 16.39 16.13 5.45
CA SER A 33 15.25 15.22 5.30
C SER A 33 15.30 14.47 3.96
N ALA A 34 14.93 13.19 3.95
CA ALA A 34 14.75 12.42 2.74
C ALA A 34 13.48 12.81 1.96
N GLY A 35 12.51 13.42 2.64
CA GLY A 35 11.31 13.97 2.00
C GLY A 35 10.20 14.30 3.00
N GLY A 36 9.03 14.67 2.49
CA GLY A 36 7.85 14.91 3.32
C GLY A 36 6.70 15.59 2.61
N ILE A 37 5.66 15.91 3.37
CA ILE A 37 4.54 16.77 2.97
C ILE A 37 4.44 17.96 3.91
N HIS A 38 4.16 19.13 3.35
CA HIS A 38 3.71 20.31 4.06
C HIS A 38 2.32 20.73 3.59
N ILE A 39 1.40 20.95 4.53
CA ILE A 39 0.01 21.34 4.26
C ILE A 39 -0.38 22.54 5.11
N LYS A 40 -0.95 23.58 4.48
CA LYS A 40 -1.59 24.70 5.18
C LYS A 40 -3.10 24.46 5.31
N LEU A 41 -3.53 24.14 6.53
CA LEU A 41 -4.90 23.73 6.86
C LEU A 41 -5.77 24.87 7.41
N GLY A 42 -5.18 25.93 7.96
CA GLY A 42 -5.93 27.02 8.59
C GLY A 42 -6.88 27.75 7.63
N ASP A 43 -6.52 27.85 6.35
CA ASP A 43 -7.39 28.42 5.32
C ASP A 43 -8.47 27.41 4.88
N LEU A 44 -8.15 26.11 4.89
CA LEU A 44 -9.09 25.04 4.57
C LEU A 44 -10.26 25.05 5.56
N TRP A 45 -10.00 25.16 6.86
CA TRP A 45 -11.06 25.17 7.88
C TRP A 45 -12.03 26.33 7.74
N LYS A 46 -11.62 27.45 7.18
CA LYS A 46 -12.49 28.62 6.97
C LYS A 46 -13.36 28.49 5.73
N SER A 47 -13.06 27.53 4.86
CA SER A 47 -13.84 27.25 3.66
C SER A 47 -15.08 26.41 3.97
N ALA A 48 -16.15 26.55 3.17
CA ALA A 48 -17.34 25.70 3.29
C ALA A 48 -17.02 24.18 3.21
N PRO A 49 -16.08 23.72 2.36
CA PRO A 49 -15.61 22.33 2.38
C PRO A 49 -14.91 21.92 3.68
N GLY A 50 -14.05 22.78 4.24
CA GLY A 50 -13.41 22.51 5.53
C GLY A 50 -14.43 22.41 6.66
N GLN A 51 -15.48 23.22 6.65
CA GLN A 51 -16.58 23.12 7.61
C GLN A 51 -17.35 21.78 7.45
N LYS A 52 -17.62 21.34 6.23
CA LYS A 52 -18.25 20.05 5.96
C LYS A 52 -17.34 18.87 6.35
N LEU A 53 -16.03 18.98 6.16
CA LEU A 53 -15.07 17.98 6.64
C LEU A 53 -15.08 17.90 8.16
N LEU A 54 -15.10 19.05 8.84
CA LEU A 54 -15.21 19.11 10.30
C LEU A 54 -16.52 18.47 10.77
N GLU A 55 -17.64 18.65 10.07
CA GLU A 55 -18.90 17.97 10.41
C GLU A 55 -18.82 16.44 10.26
N VAL A 56 -18.13 15.94 9.23
CA VAL A 56 -17.94 14.49 9.03
C VAL A 56 -17.01 13.91 10.10
N LEU A 57 -15.93 14.63 10.44
CA LEU A 57 -15.00 14.27 11.51
C LEU A 57 -15.67 14.31 12.89
N ASP A 58 -16.55 15.29 13.14
CA ASP A 58 -17.28 15.43 14.40
C ASP A 58 -18.42 14.39 14.54
N LYS A 59 -19.02 13.90 13.43
CA LYS A 59 -20.15 12.94 13.45
C LYS A 59 -19.76 11.47 13.61
N HIS A 60 -18.51 11.08 13.32
CA HIS A 60 -18.09 9.68 13.32
C HIS A 60 -16.95 9.40 14.31
N GLN A 61 -17.29 9.12 15.58
CA GLN A 61 -16.36 8.66 16.62
C GLN A 61 -15.82 7.23 16.42
N SER A 62 -16.08 6.56 15.29
CA SER A 62 -15.79 5.13 15.12
C SER A 62 -15.10 4.80 13.79
N GLY A 63 -13.77 4.90 13.79
CA GLY A 63 -12.93 3.98 13.01
C GLY A 63 -11.97 4.56 11.98
N THR A 64 -11.93 5.88 11.78
CA THR A 64 -10.72 6.58 11.31
C THR A 64 -10.09 7.19 12.55
N ALA A 65 -8.78 7.04 12.76
CA ALA A 65 -8.11 7.69 13.88
C ALA A 65 -8.46 9.18 13.83
N ASP A 66 -9.22 9.63 14.84
CA ASP A 66 -9.62 11.01 14.99
C ASP A 66 -8.35 11.86 14.90
N LEU A 67 -8.31 12.82 13.98
CA LEU A 67 -7.15 13.70 13.82
C LEU A 67 -6.78 14.36 15.15
N THR A 68 -7.74 14.53 16.07
CA THR A 68 -7.52 14.95 17.45
C THR A 68 -6.75 13.93 18.28
N THR A 69 -6.95 12.64 18.06
CA THR A 69 -6.19 11.56 18.71
C THR A 69 -4.76 11.48 18.20
N ILE A 70 -4.54 11.75 16.91
CA ILE A 70 -3.22 11.73 16.28
C ILE A 70 -2.42 12.99 16.63
N SER A 71 -3.04 14.16 16.45
CA SER A 71 -2.37 15.45 16.64
C SER A 71 -2.47 15.96 18.06
N GLY A 72 -3.50 15.58 18.83
CA GLY A 72 -3.75 16.07 20.18
C GLY A 72 -4.60 17.34 20.25
N VAL A 73 -4.89 17.99 19.12
CA VAL A 73 -5.74 19.18 19.03
C VAL A 73 -6.88 18.96 18.04
N ALA A 74 -8.02 19.63 18.27
CA ALA A 74 -9.13 19.55 17.35
C ALA A 74 -8.69 19.99 15.93
N PRO A 75 -9.15 19.31 14.86
CA PRO A 75 -8.70 19.60 13.49
C PRO A 75 -8.83 21.09 13.14
N ARG A 76 -9.95 21.72 13.53
CA ARG A 76 -10.25 23.15 13.33
C ARG A 76 -9.18 24.12 13.88
N ASN A 77 -8.37 23.67 14.84
CA ASN A 77 -7.35 24.49 15.48
C ASN A 77 -5.97 24.36 14.82
N ILE A 78 -5.79 23.41 13.91
CA ILE A 78 -4.53 23.20 13.18
C ILE A 78 -4.42 24.24 12.07
N ASP A 79 -3.36 25.05 12.08
CA ASP A 79 -3.04 25.97 10.99
C ASP A 79 -2.18 25.30 9.92
N ARG A 80 -1.17 24.55 10.33
CA ARG A 80 -0.25 23.83 9.43
C ARG A 80 0.09 22.45 9.96
N LEU A 81 0.24 21.51 9.04
CA LEU A 81 0.68 20.14 9.32
C LEU A 81 1.84 19.80 8.39
N SER A 82 2.96 19.39 8.95
CA SER A 82 4.11 18.88 8.19
C SER A 82 4.41 17.46 8.64
N ILE A 83 4.61 16.56 7.68
CA ILE A 83 5.09 15.21 7.93
C ILE A 83 6.42 15.06 7.20
N VAL A 84 7.49 14.84 7.95
CA VAL A 84 8.88 14.82 7.47
C VAL A 84 9.46 13.42 7.67
N LEU A 85 10.06 12.89 6.61
CA LEU A 85 10.88 11.68 6.62
C LEU A 85 12.34 12.10 6.75
N LEU A 86 13.00 11.69 7.84
CA LEU A 86 14.38 12.08 8.11
C LEU A 86 15.39 11.33 7.23
N ASP A 87 15.23 10.01 7.11
CA ASP A 87 16.04 9.15 6.24
C ASP A 87 15.20 7.98 5.68
N ILE A 88 15.64 7.36 4.58
CA ILE A 88 15.03 6.15 4.01
C ILE A 88 16.14 5.09 3.95
N GLY A 89 16.37 4.39 5.07
CA GLY A 89 17.42 3.38 5.21
C GLY A 89 16.98 2.15 6.01
N PRO A 90 17.80 1.08 6.09
CA PRO A 90 17.49 -0.15 6.82
C PRO A 90 17.77 -0.08 8.33
N ARG A 91 18.16 1.09 8.87
CA ARG A 91 18.49 1.23 10.30
C ARG A 91 17.24 1.63 11.10
N PRO A 92 16.99 0.98 12.25
CA PRO A 92 15.74 1.09 13.03
C PRO A 92 15.57 2.39 13.86
N ASP A 93 16.48 3.36 13.75
CA ASP A 93 16.54 4.51 14.67
C ASP A 93 15.94 5.82 14.11
N ASP A 94 15.59 5.89 12.83
CA ASP A 94 15.24 7.15 12.16
C ASP A 94 13.74 7.28 11.89
N GLY A 95 13.06 8.01 12.78
CA GLY A 95 11.61 8.14 12.86
C GLY A 95 10.94 9.10 11.86
N LEU A 96 9.61 9.02 11.79
CA LEU A 96 8.76 9.99 11.09
C LEU A 96 8.48 11.18 12.01
N VAL A 97 8.66 12.40 11.51
CA VAL A 97 8.43 13.62 12.28
C VAL A 97 7.15 14.29 11.82
N MET A 98 6.18 14.41 12.71
CA MET A 98 5.01 15.26 12.52
C MET A 98 5.21 16.58 13.24
N HIS A 99 5.09 17.68 12.53
CA HIS A 99 5.07 19.01 13.12
C HIS A 99 3.71 19.64 12.93
N VAL A 100 3.14 20.15 14.01
CA VAL A 100 1.83 20.79 14.02
C VAL A 100 2.00 22.22 14.48
N THR A 101 1.45 23.15 13.69
CA THR A 101 1.28 24.55 14.09
C THR A 101 -0.20 24.86 14.23
N THR A 102 -0.60 25.55 15.29
CA THR A 102 -2.00 25.90 15.56
C THR A 102 -2.29 27.38 15.28
N ALA A 103 -3.55 27.66 14.92
CA ALA A 103 -4.01 29.02 14.60
C ALA A 103 -4.05 29.95 15.83
N ALA A 104 -4.22 29.37 17.02
CA ALA A 104 -4.18 30.03 18.32
C ALA A 104 -3.38 29.18 19.32
N PRO A 105 -2.92 29.74 20.46
CA PRO A 105 -2.27 28.95 21.51
C PRO A 105 -3.12 27.75 21.92
N PHE A 106 -2.52 26.56 21.99
CA PHE A 106 -3.21 25.35 22.43
C PHE A 106 -3.20 25.24 23.96
N ASP A 107 -4.25 24.63 24.52
CA ASP A 107 -4.22 24.25 25.93
C ASP A 107 -3.28 23.06 26.12
N ARG A 108 -2.22 23.28 26.92
CA ARG A 108 -1.18 22.29 27.16
C ARG A 108 -1.72 21.06 27.88
N GLU A 109 -2.59 21.23 28.86
CA GLU A 109 -3.11 20.09 29.63
C GLU A 109 -4.00 19.20 28.77
N SER A 110 -4.90 19.80 28.00
CA SER A 110 -5.73 19.06 27.04
C SER A 110 -4.90 18.34 25.98
N LEU A 111 -3.87 19.00 25.42
CA LEU A 111 -2.96 18.39 24.44
C LEU A 111 -2.30 17.13 25.01
N LEU A 112 -1.68 17.25 26.20
CA LEU A 112 -0.99 16.13 26.85
C LEU A 112 -1.96 15.00 27.19
N LYS A 113 -3.16 15.32 27.66
CA LYS A 113 -4.20 14.33 27.96
C LYS A 113 -4.66 13.58 26.70
N ASN A 114 -4.94 14.29 25.61
CA ASN A 114 -5.42 13.70 24.35
C ASN A 114 -4.38 12.77 23.74
N LEU A 115 -3.10 13.16 23.78
CA LEU A 115 -1.98 12.35 23.29
C LEU A 115 -1.54 11.26 24.28
N LYS A 116 -2.16 11.20 25.47
CA LYS A 116 -1.76 10.32 26.58
C LYS A 116 -0.27 10.46 26.92
N ALA A 117 0.24 11.68 26.81
CA ALA A 117 1.64 12.02 26.97
C ALA A 117 2.06 11.95 28.44
N ARG A 118 3.24 11.38 28.70
CA ARG A 118 3.85 11.27 30.03
C ARG A 118 5.17 12.03 30.06
N PRO A 119 5.54 12.69 31.16
CA PRO A 119 6.83 13.38 31.24
C PRO A 119 7.98 12.41 30.94
N PHE A 120 8.92 12.83 30.09
CA PHE A 120 10.14 12.08 29.88
C PHE A 120 11.08 12.26 31.09
N VAL A 121 11.36 11.16 31.79
CA VAL A 121 12.27 11.13 32.95
C VAL A 121 13.47 10.26 32.56
N GLY A 122 14.56 10.89 32.14
CA GLY A 122 15.79 10.19 31.77
C GLY A 122 16.96 11.14 31.52
N ASP A 123 18.14 10.76 31.98
CA ASP A 123 19.42 11.43 31.69
C ASP A 123 20.01 10.88 30.38
N ASN A 124 19.35 11.16 29.25
CA ASN A 124 19.94 10.88 27.95
C ASN A 124 20.73 12.12 27.46
N PRO A 125 22.07 12.07 27.39
CA PRO A 125 22.87 13.21 26.95
C PRO A 125 22.63 13.60 25.48
N LYS A 126 22.06 12.70 24.66
CA LYS A 126 21.62 13.01 23.30
C LYS A 126 20.20 13.60 23.23
N MET A 127 19.42 13.49 24.30
CA MET A 127 18.03 13.96 24.40
C MET A 127 17.78 14.63 25.77
N PRO A 128 18.38 15.80 26.02
CA PRO A 128 18.19 16.50 27.28
C PRO A 128 16.73 16.98 27.42
N ASN A 129 16.08 16.67 28.54
CA ASN A 129 14.79 17.25 28.89
C ASN A 129 14.97 18.75 29.22
N ARG A 130 14.95 19.60 28.18
CA ARG A 130 15.05 21.05 28.35
C ARG A 130 13.74 21.57 28.95
N ASN A 131 13.77 21.91 30.25
CA ASN A 131 12.70 22.61 30.96
C ASN A 131 11.30 21.93 30.91
N GLY A 132 11.21 20.60 30.86
CA GLY A 132 9.92 19.90 30.89
C GLY A 132 9.11 20.02 29.58
N SER A 133 9.79 20.29 28.45
CA SER A 133 9.18 20.42 27.13
C SER A 133 9.05 19.10 26.36
N THR A 134 9.54 18.00 26.95
CA THR A 134 9.66 16.69 26.29
C THR A 134 8.81 15.64 27.00
N PHE A 135 8.05 14.87 26.22
CA PHE A 135 7.10 13.88 26.70
C PHE A 135 7.18 12.58 25.89
N LEU A 136 6.92 11.45 26.54
CA LEU A 136 6.72 10.14 25.94
C LEU A 136 5.25 9.94 25.60
N LEU A 137 4.96 9.45 24.41
CA LEU A 137 3.63 9.00 24.01
C LEU A 137 3.53 7.46 24.09
N ALA A 138 2.35 6.92 23.80
CA ALA A 138 2.22 5.48 23.52
C ALA A 138 3.09 5.09 22.31
N ASP A 139 3.50 3.81 22.23
CA ASP A 139 4.23 3.23 21.08
C ASP A 139 5.64 3.82 20.82
N ASN A 140 6.33 4.27 21.88
CA ASN A 140 7.69 4.83 21.84
C ASN A 140 7.85 6.11 21.00
N ALA A 141 6.75 6.83 20.74
CA ALA A 141 6.82 8.16 20.13
C ALA A 141 7.16 9.24 21.17
N MET A 142 7.76 10.34 20.72
CA MET A 142 8.21 11.45 21.54
C MET A 142 7.51 12.75 21.13
N LEU A 143 6.99 13.50 22.09
CA LEU A 143 6.39 14.82 21.88
C LEU A 143 7.34 15.91 22.42
N PHE A 144 7.61 16.89 21.57
CA PHE A 144 8.39 18.09 21.89
C PHE A 144 7.51 19.32 21.74
N LEU A 145 7.40 20.11 22.81
CA LEU A 145 6.67 21.38 22.78
C LEU A 145 7.62 22.48 22.30
N GLY A 146 7.39 22.99 21.08
CA GLY A 146 8.20 24.03 20.45
C GLY A 146 7.78 25.46 20.81
N GLY A 147 6.66 25.62 21.50
CA GLY A 147 6.11 26.90 21.93
C GLY A 147 4.61 26.81 22.20
N PRO A 148 3.92 27.93 22.43
CA PRO A 148 2.48 27.94 22.73
C PRO A 148 1.60 27.55 21.54
N ARG A 149 2.15 27.55 20.31
CA ARG A 149 1.43 27.33 19.05
C ARG A 149 2.04 26.26 18.15
N ALA A 150 3.12 25.62 18.58
CA ALA A 150 3.79 24.62 17.77
C ALA A 150 4.33 23.48 18.64
N TYR A 151 4.23 22.26 18.12
CA TYR A 151 4.80 21.08 18.72
C TYR A 151 5.17 20.05 17.65
N THR A 152 6.04 19.14 18.03
CA THR A 152 6.59 18.11 17.14
C THR A 152 6.41 16.75 17.79
N ILE A 153 5.89 15.78 17.05
CA ILE A 153 5.83 14.38 17.43
C ILE A 153 6.83 13.61 16.56
N VAL A 154 7.71 12.86 17.19
CA VAL A 154 8.66 11.96 16.54
C VAL A 154 8.18 10.54 16.79
N TYR A 155 7.69 9.89 15.74
CA TYR A 155 7.19 8.52 15.80
C TYR A 155 8.33 7.52 15.58
N SER A 156 8.19 6.35 16.20
CA SER A 156 8.93 5.16 15.79
C SER A 156 8.56 4.80 14.33
N GLU A 157 9.44 4.06 13.65
CA GLU A 157 9.30 3.74 12.22
C GLU A 157 7.92 3.12 11.90
N ASP A 158 7.52 2.07 12.62
CA ASP A 158 6.27 1.35 12.39
C ASP A 158 5.03 2.23 12.62
N ALA A 159 5.00 3.00 13.71
CA ALA A 159 3.88 3.88 14.04
C ALA A 159 3.73 5.03 13.03
N GLY A 160 4.85 5.56 12.52
CA GLY A 160 4.85 6.61 11.50
C GLY A 160 4.28 6.14 10.16
N TYR A 161 4.67 4.94 9.71
CA TYR A 161 4.16 4.38 8.45
C TYR A 161 2.70 3.94 8.55
N ASP A 162 2.26 3.42 9.69
CA ASP A 162 0.85 3.12 9.93
C ASP A 162 -0.01 4.40 9.90
N LEU A 163 0.49 5.48 10.50
CA LEU A 163 -0.16 6.78 10.49
C LEU A 163 -0.26 7.36 9.07
N LEU A 164 0.83 7.33 8.29
CA LEU A 164 0.81 7.69 6.88
C LEU A 164 -0.18 6.82 6.10
N GLY A 165 -0.16 5.50 6.31
CA GLY A 165 -1.09 4.57 5.68
C GLY A 165 -2.57 4.87 6.01
N GLN A 166 -2.86 5.33 7.23
CA GLN A 166 -4.20 5.73 7.66
C GLN A 166 -4.65 7.06 7.04
N LEU A 167 -3.77 8.07 7.02
CA LEU A 167 -4.04 9.38 6.41
C LEU A 167 -4.24 9.25 4.89
N LEU A 168 -3.44 8.40 4.25
CA LEU A 168 -3.46 8.14 2.81
C LEU A 168 -4.44 7.04 2.40
N SER A 169 -5.20 6.46 3.34
CA SER A 169 -6.09 5.35 3.03
C SER A 169 -7.24 5.79 2.12
N GLU A 170 -7.57 4.95 1.15
CA GLU A 170 -8.72 5.09 0.23
C GLU A 170 -10.04 5.41 0.95
N LYS A 171 -10.23 4.96 2.20
CA LYS A 171 -11.43 5.26 2.98
C LYS A 171 -11.40 6.70 3.49
N THR A 172 -10.25 7.26 3.80
CA THR A 172 -10.12 8.65 4.25
C THR A 172 -10.31 9.61 3.08
N ALA A 173 -9.71 9.32 1.91
CA ALA A 173 -9.83 10.15 0.71
C ALA A 173 -11.22 10.06 0.02
N ALA A 174 -11.77 8.84 -0.13
CA ALA A 174 -13.06 8.64 -0.80
C ALA A 174 -14.27 8.98 0.07
N ARG A 175 -14.19 8.91 1.42
CA ARG A 175 -15.32 9.24 2.31
C ARG A 175 -15.47 10.73 2.61
N THR A 176 -14.46 11.54 2.31
CA THR A 176 -14.42 12.96 2.70
C THR A 176 -14.60 13.92 1.53
N GLY A 177 -14.55 13.43 0.29
CA GLY A 177 -14.51 14.29 -0.89
C GLY A 177 -13.27 15.20 -0.92
N LEU A 178 -12.21 14.86 -0.16
CA LEU A 178 -11.00 15.68 -0.02
C LEU A 178 -10.37 15.97 -1.39
N ALA A 179 -10.38 14.98 -2.29
CA ALA A 179 -9.81 15.10 -3.63
C ALA A 179 -10.57 16.09 -4.54
N GLU A 180 -11.87 16.31 -4.30
CA GLU A 180 -12.72 17.20 -5.11
C GLU A 180 -12.69 18.66 -4.66
N HIS A 181 -12.22 18.98 -3.44
CA HIS A 181 -12.38 20.32 -2.83
C HIS A 181 -11.10 20.94 -2.28
N LEU A 182 -9.96 20.33 -2.61
CA LEU A 182 -8.62 20.86 -2.39
C LEU A 182 -8.30 22.08 -3.30
N GLU A 183 -9.29 22.54 -4.09
CA GLU A 183 -9.21 23.55 -5.15
C GLU A 183 -8.62 24.94 -4.79
N LYS A 184 -8.29 25.21 -3.51
CA LYS A 184 -7.86 26.55 -3.04
C LYS A 184 -6.68 26.56 -2.06
N HIS A 185 -6.04 25.42 -1.77
CA HIS A 185 -5.03 25.33 -0.70
C HIS A 185 -3.69 24.77 -1.18
N THR A 186 -2.60 25.18 -0.51
CA THR A 186 -1.23 24.84 -0.90
C THR A 186 -0.80 23.52 -0.25
N LEU A 187 -0.47 22.52 -1.08
CA LEU A 187 0.17 21.29 -0.65
C LEU A 187 1.52 21.16 -1.35
N THR A 188 2.56 20.90 -0.57
CA THR A 188 3.92 20.78 -1.09
C THR A 188 4.49 19.46 -0.64
N ALA A 189 4.83 18.59 -1.59
CA ALA A 189 5.62 17.40 -1.32
C ALA A 189 7.03 17.57 -1.86
N TRP A 190 8.02 17.09 -1.11
CA TRP A 190 9.41 17.06 -1.55
C TRP A 190 10.08 15.73 -1.27
N LEU A 191 11.09 15.39 -2.08
CA LEU A 191 11.96 14.22 -1.91
C LEU A 191 13.41 14.63 -2.23
N ASP A 192 14.38 14.13 -1.47
CA ASP A 192 15.82 14.25 -1.76
C ASP A 192 16.31 12.93 -2.37
N GLY A 193 16.61 12.95 -3.67
CA GLY A 193 17.00 11.77 -4.43
C GLY A 193 18.32 11.16 -3.97
N THR A 194 19.21 11.98 -3.39
CA THR A 194 20.52 11.55 -2.90
C THR A 194 20.45 10.73 -1.62
N ARG A 195 19.29 10.77 -0.95
CA ARG A 195 19.02 10.04 0.31
C ARG A 195 18.14 8.81 0.10
N LEU A 196 17.72 8.52 -1.13
CA LEU A 196 16.95 7.32 -1.43
C LEU A 196 17.87 6.08 -1.51
N PRO A 197 17.40 4.89 -1.05
CA PRO A 197 18.14 3.65 -1.17
C PRO A 197 18.60 3.34 -2.60
N LYS A 198 19.80 2.77 -2.75
CA LYS A 198 20.37 2.45 -4.07
C LYS A 198 19.54 1.44 -4.87
N ASP A 199 19.01 0.43 -4.20
CA ASP A 199 18.13 -0.59 -4.78
C ASP A 199 16.84 0.01 -5.38
N MET A 200 16.40 1.16 -4.85
CA MET A 200 15.28 1.90 -5.43
C MET A 200 15.61 2.41 -6.83
N TRP A 201 16.79 3.04 -6.98
CA TRP A 201 17.25 3.56 -8.27
C TRP A 201 17.56 2.45 -9.28
N GLU A 202 18.09 1.32 -8.81
CA GLU A 202 18.37 0.15 -9.64
C GLU A 202 17.11 -0.53 -10.19
N SER A 203 15.97 -0.36 -9.51
CA SER A 203 14.68 -0.89 -9.96
C SER A 203 14.00 -0.03 -11.06
N LEU A 204 14.48 1.19 -11.27
CA LEU A 204 13.95 2.08 -12.31
C LEU A 204 14.62 1.80 -13.67
N PRO A 205 13.92 2.08 -14.79
CA PRO A 205 14.53 2.10 -16.12
C PRO A 205 15.83 2.93 -16.13
N VAL A 206 16.82 2.48 -16.88
CA VAL A 206 18.17 3.09 -16.90
C VAL A 206 18.12 4.56 -17.27
N GLU A 207 17.15 4.94 -18.09
CA GLU A 207 16.87 6.28 -18.56
C GLU A 207 16.50 7.25 -17.43
N LEU A 208 15.92 6.74 -16.32
CA LEU A 208 15.48 7.53 -15.17
C LEU A 208 16.53 7.65 -14.07
N GLN A 209 17.60 6.86 -14.12
CA GLN A 209 18.64 6.84 -13.09
C GLN A 209 19.31 8.19 -12.82
N PRO A 210 19.51 9.11 -13.80
CA PRO A 210 20.09 10.42 -13.53
C PRO A 210 19.30 11.29 -12.54
N LEU A 211 18.01 10.98 -12.31
CA LEU A 211 17.20 11.68 -11.30
C LEU A 211 17.70 11.46 -9.86
N ARG A 212 18.52 10.44 -9.62
CA ARG A 212 19.13 10.17 -8.31
C ARG A 212 20.01 11.29 -7.78
N ASP A 213 20.56 12.07 -8.69
CA ASP A 213 21.47 13.17 -8.37
C ASP A 213 20.73 14.48 -8.08
N ALA A 214 19.40 14.46 -8.16
CA ALA A 214 18.55 15.58 -7.75
C ALA A 214 18.51 15.67 -6.21
N GLN A 215 18.94 16.82 -5.69
CA GLN A 215 18.90 17.16 -4.26
C GLN A 215 17.48 17.42 -3.77
N SER A 216 16.60 17.85 -4.66
CA SER A 216 15.18 18.00 -4.36
C SER A 216 14.35 17.70 -5.59
N LEU A 217 13.24 17.01 -5.39
CA LEU A 217 12.10 16.88 -6.29
C LEU A 217 10.90 17.52 -5.60
N VAL A 218 10.38 18.61 -6.13
CA VAL A 218 9.16 19.27 -5.63
C VAL A 218 8.05 19.05 -6.65
N LEU A 219 6.92 18.55 -6.17
CA LEU A 219 5.70 18.41 -6.95
C LEU A 219 4.60 19.28 -6.37
N THR A 220 3.98 20.08 -7.23
CA THR A 220 2.86 20.96 -6.89
C THR A 220 1.72 20.70 -7.86
N GLY A 221 0.55 20.32 -7.34
CA GLY A 221 -0.72 20.33 -8.08
C GLY A 221 -1.34 21.71 -8.10
N ASP A 222 -2.44 21.94 -8.81
CA ASP A 222 -3.39 23.05 -8.60
C ASP A 222 -4.73 22.62 -9.19
N LEU A 223 -5.71 22.22 -8.38
CA LEU A 223 -7.06 21.92 -8.88
C LEU A 223 -7.85 23.24 -9.00
N ALA A 224 -7.93 23.83 -10.19
CA ALA A 224 -8.95 24.83 -10.48
C ALA A 224 -10.26 24.13 -10.87
N GLU A 225 -11.41 24.82 -10.78
CA GLU A 225 -12.77 24.31 -11.06
C GLU A 225 -12.91 23.45 -12.35
N GLN A 226 -11.97 23.56 -13.29
CA GLN A 226 -11.95 22.79 -14.55
C GLN A 226 -10.56 22.25 -14.97
N ALA A 227 -9.49 22.40 -14.18
CA ALA A 227 -8.15 21.96 -14.58
C ALA A 227 -7.22 21.69 -13.40
N ALA A 228 -6.41 20.64 -13.47
CA ALA A 228 -5.30 20.35 -12.56
C ALA A 228 -3.95 20.77 -13.17
N GLN A 229 -3.16 21.64 -12.53
CA GLN A 229 -1.79 21.93 -12.96
C GLN A 229 -0.77 21.14 -12.15
N LEU A 230 0.00 20.26 -12.79
CA LEU A 230 1.14 19.58 -12.19
C LEU A 230 2.42 20.36 -12.53
N SER A 231 3.21 20.73 -11.53
CA SER A 231 4.58 21.23 -11.75
C SER A 231 5.59 20.33 -11.08
N VAL A 232 6.70 20.10 -11.76
CA VAL A 232 7.88 19.40 -11.25
C VAL A 232 9.06 20.36 -11.21
N GLN A 233 9.78 20.37 -10.10
CA GLN A 233 11.04 21.08 -9.97
C GLN A 233 12.09 20.16 -9.38
N LEU A 234 13.24 20.06 -10.05
CA LEU A 234 14.41 19.33 -9.62
C LEU A 234 15.55 20.31 -9.37
N HIS A 235 16.25 20.17 -8.26
CA HIS A 235 17.49 20.91 -8.00
C HIS A 235 18.70 19.99 -8.02
N PHE A 236 19.80 20.43 -8.62
CA PHE A 236 21.02 19.64 -8.79
C PHE A 236 22.23 20.39 -8.25
N ALA A 237 23.22 19.65 -7.75
CA ALA A 237 24.44 20.25 -7.21
C ALA A 237 25.33 20.90 -8.29
N ARG A 238 25.20 20.52 -9.56
CA ARG A 238 26.04 20.97 -10.69
C ARG A 238 25.25 20.99 -11.99
N GLY A 239 25.58 21.90 -12.90
CA GLY A 239 24.81 22.06 -14.14
C GLY A 239 24.88 20.93 -15.16
N GLY A 240 25.98 20.16 -15.18
CA GLY A 240 26.02 18.91 -15.97
C GLY A 240 24.95 17.91 -15.54
N LEU A 241 24.70 17.81 -14.23
CA LEU A 241 23.67 16.92 -13.68
C LEU A 241 22.26 17.41 -13.96
N ALA A 242 22.05 18.74 -14.02
CA ALA A 242 20.75 19.30 -14.42
C ALA A 242 20.41 18.98 -15.88
N ALA A 243 21.39 19.00 -16.79
CA ALA A 243 21.18 18.59 -18.18
C ALA A 243 20.83 17.08 -18.28
N ASP A 244 21.48 16.24 -17.47
CA ASP A 244 21.18 14.81 -17.39
C ASP A 244 19.79 14.54 -16.82
N GLY A 245 19.40 15.28 -15.77
CA GLY A 245 18.07 15.25 -15.18
C GLY A 245 16.96 15.68 -16.16
N LEU A 246 17.23 16.67 -17.01
CA LEU A 246 16.29 17.07 -18.07
C LEU A 246 16.06 15.93 -19.07
N ARG A 247 17.12 15.26 -19.52
CA ARG A 247 17.01 14.11 -20.42
C ARG A 247 16.21 12.98 -19.77
N ALA A 248 16.49 12.69 -18.49
CA ALA A 248 15.76 11.68 -17.74
C ALA A 248 14.26 12.00 -17.60
N LEU A 249 13.88 13.27 -17.39
CA LEU A 249 12.47 13.67 -17.37
C LEU A 249 11.78 13.52 -18.74
N GLU A 250 12.47 13.81 -19.84
CA GLU A 250 11.92 13.62 -21.19
C GLU A 250 11.70 12.14 -21.51
N GLU A 251 12.65 11.26 -21.15
CA GLU A 251 12.47 9.81 -21.30
C GLU A 251 11.34 9.29 -20.39
N GLY A 252 11.28 9.78 -19.15
CA GLY A 252 10.17 9.48 -18.23
C GLY A 252 8.81 9.88 -18.77
N ARG A 253 8.72 11.00 -19.48
CA ARG A 253 7.50 11.43 -20.16
C ARG A 253 7.07 10.43 -21.24
N ILE A 254 8.01 9.88 -22.00
CA ILE A 254 7.74 8.85 -23.02
C ILE A 254 7.26 7.55 -22.35
N LEU A 255 7.98 7.07 -21.34
CA LEU A 255 7.62 5.85 -20.60
C LEU A 255 6.25 5.96 -19.93
N ALA A 256 5.95 7.10 -19.31
CA ALA A 256 4.67 7.35 -18.67
C ALA A 256 3.52 7.35 -19.68
N ARG A 257 3.71 7.98 -20.85
CA ARG A 257 2.73 7.96 -21.94
C ARG A 257 2.46 6.53 -22.41
N ASP A 258 3.50 5.75 -22.66
CA ASP A 258 3.36 4.39 -23.18
C ASP A 258 2.68 3.46 -22.15
N ALA A 259 2.97 3.66 -20.86
CA ALA A 259 2.26 2.98 -19.76
C ALA A 259 0.77 3.33 -19.72
N LEU A 260 0.40 4.61 -19.90
CA LEU A 260 -0.99 5.03 -19.99
C LEU A 260 -1.69 4.50 -21.24
N THR A 261 -1.00 4.35 -22.37
CA THR A 261 -1.55 3.71 -23.57
C THR A 261 -1.89 2.25 -23.33
N LYS A 262 -1.01 1.52 -22.64
CA LYS A 262 -1.28 0.14 -22.24
C LYS A 262 -2.46 0.07 -21.27
N LEU A 263 -2.51 0.96 -20.28
CA LEU A 263 -3.62 1.04 -19.33
C LEU A 263 -4.95 1.28 -20.05
N GLU A 264 -5.02 2.24 -20.97
CA GLU A 264 -6.23 2.51 -21.75
C GLU A 264 -6.70 1.26 -22.52
N LYS A 265 -5.78 0.53 -23.16
CA LYS A 265 -6.09 -0.70 -23.88
C LYS A 265 -6.72 -1.74 -22.95
N ASP A 266 -6.14 -1.94 -21.77
CA ASP A 266 -6.69 -2.91 -20.82
C ASP A 266 -8.05 -2.44 -20.25
N LEU A 267 -8.21 -1.14 -19.99
CA LEU A 267 -9.45 -0.55 -19.48
C LEU A 267 -10.62 -0.74 -20.46
N ARG A 268 -10.38 -0.65 -21.76
CA ARG A 268 -11.40 -0.94 -22.79
C ARG A 268 -11.90 -2.38 -22.73
N GLY A 269 -11.08 -3.32 -22.26
CA GLY A 269 -11.46 -4.72 -22.05
C GLY A 269 -12.19 -4.97 -20.73
N ASP A 270 -11.73 -4.36 -19.64
CA ASP A 270 -12.23 -4.60 -18.28
C ASP A 270 -13.47 -3.75 -17.90
N LEU A 271 -13.59 -2.52 -18.41
CA LEU A 271 -14.64 -1.56 -18.02
C LEU A 271 -15.57 -1.20 -19.18
N LYS A 272 -16.24 -2.21 -19.78
CA LYS A 272 -17.31 -2.00 -20.77
C LYS A 272 -18.47 -1.21 -20.13
N GLY A 273 -18.36 0.12 -20.07
CA GLY A 273 -19.38 1.00 -19.51
C GLY A 273 -18.88 2.26 -18.80
N ASN A 274 -17.59 2.35 -18.40
CA ASN A 274 -17.08 3.53 -17.71
C ASN A 274 -16.24 4.43 -18.64
N ALA A 275 -16.94 5.07 -19.59
CA ALA A 275 -16.34 5.94 -20.60
C ALA A 275 -15.57 7.12 -19.98
N ALA A 276 -15.97 7.59 -18.79
CA ALA A 276 -15.36 8.72 -18.12
C ALA A 276 -13.93 8.41 -17.61
N VAL A 277 -13.68 7.20 -17.10
CA VAL A 277 -12.33 6.76 -16.68
C VAL A 277 -11.40 6.59 -17.89
N ILE A 278 -11.91 6.05 -18.99
CA ILE A 278 -11.14 5.94 -20.24
C ILE A 278 -10.78 7.33 -20.78
N GLU A 279 -11.73 8.27 -20.75
CA GLU A 279 -11.50 9.64 -21.20
C GLU A 279 -10.51 10.37 -20.29
N LEU A 280 -10.54 10.14 -18.98
CA LEU A 280 -9.54 10.66 -18.05
C LEU A 280 -8.13 10.17 -18.40
N VAL A 281 -7.97 8.87 -18.69
CA VAL A 281 -6.66 8.33 -19.09
C VAL A 281 -6.16 8.98 -20.38
N ARG A 282 -7.05 9.22 -21.35
CA ARG A 282 -6.67 9.96 -22.57
C ARG A 282 -6.26 11.39 -22.29
N GLU A 283 -6.97 12.06 -21.39
CA GLU A 283 -6.64 13.44 -21.01
C GLU A 283 -5.29 13.51 -20.28
N MET A 284 -4.98 12.51 -19.43
CA MET A 284 -3.65 12.32 -18.86
C MET A 284 -2.57 12.07 -19.92
N GLN A 285 -2.85 11.23 -20.93
CA GLN A 285 -1.91 11.00 -22.04
C GLN A 285 -1.60 12.30 -22.80
N LYS A 286 -2.63 13.11 -23.14
CA LYS A 286 -2.44 14.43 -23.78
C LYS A 286 -1.61 15.37 -22.90
N THR A 287 -1.92 15.40 -21.61
CA THR A 287 -1.24 16.25 -20.63
C THR A 287 0.25 15.90 -20.53
N ILE A 288 0.57 14.61 -20.37
CA ILE A 288 1.95 14.13 -20.34
C ILE A 288 2.64 14.39 -21.68
N ALA A 289 1.95 14.19 -22.81
CA ALA A 289 2.52 14.49 -24.12
C ALA A 289 2.85 15.97 -24.30
N ALA A 290 2.04 16.87 -23.74
CA ALA A 290 2.20 18.33 -23.81
C ALA A 290 3.15 18.90 -22.75
N ALA A 291 3.54 18.11 -21.73
CA ALA A 291 4.47 18.54 -20.70
C ALA A 291 5.79 18.99 -21.32
N ARG A 292 6.26 20.17 -20.92
CA ARG A 292 7.54 20.72 -21.36
C ARG A 292 8.45 20.91 -20.17
N PHE A 293 9.67 20.46 -20.30
CA PHE A 293 10.72 20.66 -19.31
C PHE A 293 11.73 21.70 -19.80
N ARG A 294 12.25 22.49 -18.87
CA ARG A 294 13.31 23.46 -19.09
C ARG A 294 14.33 23.27 -17.99
N HIS A 295 15.58 23.61 -18.27
CA HIS A 295 16.59 23.68 -17.22
C HIS A 295 17.20 25.09 -17.18
N SER A 296 17.63 25.47 -15.99
CA SER A 296 18.56 26.57 -15.73
C SER A 296 19.75 25.99 -14.96
N ASN A 297 20.85 26.72 -14.81
CA ASN A 297 22.15 26.23 -14.31
C ASN A 297 22.07 25.04 -13.33
N LEU A 298 21.29 25.12 -12.26
CA LEU A 298 21.17 24.06 -11.24
C LEU A 298 19.75 23.49 -11.11
N GLN A 299 18.81 23.84 -12.00
CA GLN A 299 17.41 23.48 -11.85
C GLN A 299 16.84 22.89 -13.13
N VAL A 300 15.97 21.89 -13.00
CA VAL A 300 15.08 21.45 -14.07
C VAL A 300 13.66 21.68 -13.60
N ALA A 301 12.84 22.30 -14.43
CA ALA A 301 11.44 22.58 -14.11
C ALA A 301 10.55 22.19 -15.29
N GLY A 302 9.38 21.63 -14.99
CA GLY A 302 8.34 21.39 -15.98
C GLY A 302 6.96 21.62 -15.41
N THR A 303 6.04 21.95 -16.30
CA THR A 303 4.63 22.17 -15.96
C THR A 303 3.77 21.44 -16.96
N ALA A 304 2.75 20.76 -16.48
CA ALA A 304 1.72 20.11 -17.28
C ALA A 304 0.35 20.50 -16.73
N ARG A 305 -0.62 20.73 -17.62
CA ARG A 305 -1.97 21.10 -17.25
C ARG A 305 -2.92 20.03 -17.76
N LEU A 306 -3.61 19.39 -16.83
CA LEU A 306 -4.64 18.39 -17.04
C LEU A 306 -5.99 19.09 -17.01
N GLU A 307 -6.72 19.09 -18.11
CA GLU A 307 -8.08 19.61 -18.10
C GLU A 307 -9.00 18.58 -17.45
N LEU A 308 -9.77 18.99 -16.46
CA LEU A 308 -10.67 18.15 -15.66
C LEU A 308 -12.09 18.69 -15.78
N ALA A 309 -12.72 18.50 -16.94
CA ALA A 309 -14.15 18.75 -17.09
C ALA A 309 -14.95 17.98 -16.02
N PRO A 310 -16.13 18.45 -15.58
CA PRO A 310 -16.84 17.85 -14.43
C PRO A 310 -17.02 16.31 -14.47
N PRO A 311 -17.31 15.67 -15.61
CA PRO A 311 -17.36 14.20 -15.68
C PRO A 311 -16.02 13.50 -15.40
N LEU A 312 -14.89 14.16 -15.69
CA LEU A 312 -13.54 13.65 -15.45
C LEU A 312 -13.12 13.78 -13.99
N GLN A 313 -13.67 14.75 -13.25
CA GLN A 313 -13.40 14.93 -11.82
C GLN A 313 -13.92 13.73 -11.02
N ALA A 314 -15.16 13.32 -11.25
CA ALA A 314 -15.72 12.10 -10.66
C ALA A 314 -14.94 10.85 -11.09
N ALA A 315 -14.57 10.78 -12.36
CA ALA A 315 -13.77 9.67 -12.90
C ALA A 315 -12.34 9.61 -12.32
N PHE A 316 -11.79 10.72 -11.81
CA PHE A 316 -10.47 10.75 -11.19
C PHE A 316 -10.46 9.95 -9.89
N VAL A 317 -11.47 10.12 -9.04
CA VAL A 317 -11.62 9.36 -7.79
C VAL A 317 -11.79 7.87 -8.10
N ASP A 318 -12.67 7.53 -9.04
CA ASP A 318 -12.89 6.15 -9.49
C ASP A 318 -11.62 5.54 -10.12
N GLY A 319 -10.89 6.33 -10.90
CA GLY A 319 -9.64 5.93 -11.54
C GLY A 319 -8.54 5.62 -10.53
N VAL A 320 -8.40 6.42 -9.47
CA VAL A 320 -7.44 6.16 -8.38
C VAL A 320 -7.80 4.86 -7.65
N GLY A 321 -9.08 4.65 -7.31
CA GLY A 321 -9.53 3.41 -6.69
C GLY A 321 -9.26 2.18 -7.57
N TYR A 322 -9.51 2.29 -8.88
CA TYR A 322 -9.20 1.24 -9.85
C TYR A 322 -7.70 0.91 -9.92
N LEU A 323 -6.83 1.93 -9.93
CA LEU A 323 -5.37 1.74 -9.92
C LEU A 323 -4.90 1.06 -8.63
N GLN A 324 -5.46 1.43 -7.48
CA GLN A 324 -5.17 0.78 -6.20
C GLN A 324 -5.61 -0.69 -6.20
N LEU A 325 -6.81 -0.99 -6.70
CA LEU A 325 -7.29 -2.37 -6.85
C LEU A 325 -6.37 -3.20 -7.76
N ARG A 326 -5.91 -2.64 -8.90
CA ARG A 326 -4.93 -3.29 -9.78
C ARG A 326 -3.58 -3.52 -9.08
N ALA A 327 -3.08 -2.53 -8.35
CA ALA A 327 -1.82 -2.64 -7.62
C ALA A 327 -1.91 -3.73 -6.53
N ASN A 328 -3.02 -3.75 -5.77
CA ASN A 328 -3.31 -4.78 -4.79
C ASN A 328 -3.42 -6.17 -5.44
N ARG A 329 -4.04 -6.27 -6.62
CA ARG A 329 -4.10 -7.52 -7.38
C ARG A 329 -2.71 -8.02 -7.77
N VAL A 330 -1.84 -7.16 -8.26
CA VAL A 330 -0.44 -7.51 -8.60
C VAL A 330 0.34 -7.92 -7.36
N LYS A 331 0.17 -7.22 -6.22
CA LYS A 331 0.77 -7.62 -4.94
C LYS A 331 0.27 -9.00 -4.53
N SER A 332 -1.02 -9.28 -4.69
CA SER A 332 -1.61 -10.58 -4.40
C SER A 332 -1.04 -11.69 -5.30
N MET A 333 -0.88 -11.43 -6.60
CA MET A 333 -0.22 -12.36 -7.51
C MET A 333 1.21 -12.69 -7.04
N ASN A 334 1.96 -11.69 -6.56
CA ASN A 334 3.30 -11.92 -6.02
C ASN A 334 3.28 -12.74 -4.72
N ASN A 335 2.29 -12.53 -3.84
CA ASN A 335 2.11 -13.37 -2.66
C ASN A 335 1.86 -14.84 -3.07
N ILE A 336 0.95 -15.09 -4.02
CA ILE A 336 0.67 -16.44 -4.55
C ILE A 336 1.92 -17.07 -5.18
N LYS A 337 2.73 -16.30 -5.92
CA LYS A 337 4.02 -16.78 -6.48
C LYS A 337 4.98 -17.22 -5.38
N GLN A 338 5.12 -16.44 -4.31
CA GLN A 338 6.01 -16.76 -3.20
C GLN A 338 5.51 -17.97 -2.40
N ILE A 339 4.18 -18.11 -2.21
CA ILE A 339 3.59 -19.31 -1.61
C ILE A 339 3.82 -20.54 -2.50
N SER A 340 3.63 -20.39 -3.81
CA SER A 340 3.86 -21.45 -4.79
C SER A 340 5.32 -21.90 -4.82
N LEU A 341 6.26 -20.96 -4.70
CA LEU A 341 7.68 -21.26 -4.54
C LEU A 341 7.95 -22.05 -3.25
N ALA A 342 7.30 -21.68 -2.15
CA ALA A 342 7.40 -22.42 -0.89
C ALA A 342 6.87 -23.86 -1.01
N PHE A 343 5.81 -24.09 -1.80
CA PHE A 343 5.33 -25.44 -2.12
C PHE A 343 6.36 -26.27 -2.87
N HIS A 344 7.00 -25.70 -3.90
CA HIS A 344 8.08 -26.38 -4.62
C HIS A 344 9.30 -26.66 -3.73
N ASN A 345 9.69 -25.72 -2.87
CA ASN A 345 10.81 -25.94 -1.95
C ASN A 345 10.48 -27.02 -0.89
N TYR A 346 9.24 -27.04 -0.39
CA TYR A 346 8.77 -28.11 0.48
C TYR A 346 8.82 -29.47 -0.22
N GLU A 347 8.32 -29.54 -1.46
CA GLU A 347 8.35 -30.76 -2.26
C GLU A 347 9.77 -31.24 -2.55
N ALA A 348 10.69 -30.34 -2.87
CA ALA A 348 12.09 -30.68 -3.08
C ALA A 348 12.77 -31.29 -1.84
N VAL A 349 12.35 -30.90 -0.63
CA VAL A 349 12.91 -31.41 0.63
C VAL A 349 12.23 -32.71 1.07
N TYR A 350 10.90 -32.82 0.93
CA TYR A 350 10.11 -33.93 1.49
C TYR A 350 9.59 -34.93 0.45
N GLY A 351 9.85 -34.71 -0.83
CA GLY A 351 9.44 -35.54 -1.98
C GLY A 351 7.93 -35.52 -2.26
N ASN A 352 7.17 -34.66 -1.56
CA ASN A 352 5.74 -34.45 -1.73
C ASN A 352 5.41 -33.00 -1.36
N LEU A 353 4.35 -32.45 -1.94
CA LEU A 353 3.76 -31.19 -1.51
C LEU A 353 3.31 -31.26 -0.04
N PRO A 354 3.14 -30.12 0.66
CA PRO A 354 2.61 -30.15 2.01
C PRO A 354 1.20 -30.78 2.01
N PRO A 355 0.84 -31.61 3.00
CA PRO A 355 -0.55 -32.01 3.20
C PRO A 355 -1.38 -30.78 3.55
N ALA A 356 -2.68 -30.78 3.25
CA ALA A 356 -3.53 -29.62 3.59
C ALA A 356 -3.59 -29.37 5.11
N ALA A 357 -3.45 -30.42 5.91
CA ALA A 357 -3.32 -30.36 7.35
C ALA A 357 -2.12 -31.16 7.87
N ILE A 358 -1.45 -30.62 8.89
CA ILE A 358 -0.64 -31.39 9.82
C ILE A 358 -1.62 -32.11 10.75
N CYS A 359 -1.53 -33.43 10.82
CA CYS A 359 -2.43 -34.26 11.62
C CYS A 359 -1.70 -34.97 12.77
N ASP A 360 -2.47 -35.34 13.79
CA ASP A 360 -2.00 -36.29 14.80
C ASP A 360 -1.87 -37.72 14.22
N LYS A 361 -1.43 -38.66 15.06
CA LYS A 361 -1.27 -40.08 14.69
C LYS A 361 -2.57 -40.76 14.26
N ASN A 362 -3.73 -40.21 14.63
CA ASN A 362 -5.06 -40.72 14.28
C ASN A 362 -5.64 -40.03 13.03
N GLY A 363 -4.87 -39.13 12.40
CA GLY A 363 -5.33 -38.36 11.24
C GLY A 363 -6.18 -37.14 11.57
N LYS A 364 -6.31 -36.76 12.85
CA LYS A 364 -7.05 -35.56 13.25
C LYS A 364 -6.28 -34.31 12.81
N PRO A 365 -6.88 -33.40 12.02
CA PRO A 365 -6.25 -32.13 11.63
C PRO A 365 -5.93 -31.26 12.84
N LEU A 366 -4.69 -30.79 12.93
CA LEU A 366 -4.20 -29.93 14.00
C LEU A 366 -3.88 -28.52 13.49
N LEU A 367 -3.04 -28.41 12.46
CA LEU A 367 -2.51 -27.15 11.93
C LEU A 367 -2.57 -27.12 10.40
N SER A 368 -2.71 -25.94 9.83
CA SER A 368 -2.74 -25.73 8.37
C SER A 368 -1.39 -26.03 7.69
N TRP A 369 -1.43 -26.38 6.40
CA TRP A 369 -0.27 -26.33 5.49
C TRP A 369 0.50 -25.01 5.57
N ARG A 370 -0.18 -23.90 5.88
CA ARG A 370 0.44 -22.56 6.05
C ARG A 370 1.47 -22.56 7.18
N VAL A 371 1.24 -23.34 8.24
CA VAL A 371 2.23 -23.55 9.30
C VAL A 371 3.36 -24.45 8.80
N ALA A 372 3.06 -25.51 8.05
CA ALA A 372 4.05 -26.45 7.51
C ALA A 372 5.09 -25.76 6.61
N VAL A 373 4.70 -24.73 5.85
CA VAL A 373 5.58 -24.04 4.90
C VAL A 373 6.32 -22.83 5.47
N LEU A 374 6.11 -22.46 6.75
CA LEU A 374 6.78 -21.32 7.37
C LEU A 374 8.32 -21.32 7.19
N PRO A 375 9.04 -22.45 7.34
CA PRO A 375 10.49 -22.48 7.09
C PRO A 375 10.89 -22.06 5.67
N PHE A 376 10.01 -22.27 4.68
CA PHE A 376 10.24 -21.99 3.27
C PHE A 376 9.84 -20.58 2.85
N ILE A 377 9.33 -19.78 3.78
CA ILE A 377 9.03 -18.34 3.60
C ILE A 377 9.78 -17.48 4.63
N GLU A 378 10.95 -17.95 5.09
CA GLU A 378 11.81 -17.26 6.04
C GLU A 378 11.17 -17.03 7.43
N GLN A 379 10.22 -17.87 7.82
CA GLN A 379 9.51 -17.80 9.11
C GLN A 379 9.87 -18.95 10.07
N GLU A 380 11.12 -19.42 10.01
CA GLU A 380 11.64 -20.52 10.85
C GLU A 380 11.46 -20.25 12.37
N GLN A 381 11.68 -19.01 12.81
CA GLN A 381 11.52 -18.65 14.22
C GLN A 381 10.06 -18.77 14.69
N LEU A 382 9.10 -18.43 13.84
CA LEU A 382 7.69 -18.58 14.13
C LEU A 382 7.28 -20.05 14.10
N TYR A 383 7.78 -20.82 13.12
CA TYR A 383 7.54 -22.26 13.01
C TYR A 383 7.90 -23.01 14.30
N ARG A 384 9.08 -22.75 14.87
CA ARG A 384 9.56 -23.40 16.11
C ARG A 384 8.72 -23.09 17.36
N GLN A 385 7.89 -22.06 17.32
CA GLN A 385 7.02 -21.70 18.45
C GLN A 385 5.74 -22.54 18.46
N PHE A 386 5.31 -23.08 17.32
CA PHE A 386 4.12 -23.92 17.25
C PHE A 386 4.36 -25.28 17.88
N LYS A 387 3.36 -25.74 18.65
CA LYS A 387 3.29 -27.12 19.09
C LYS A 387 2.55 -27.95 18.05
N MET A 388 3.29 -28.80 17.36
CA MET A 388 2.81 -29.58 16.20
C MET A 388 1.84 -30.70 16.58
N ASP A 389 1.78 -31.05 17.85
CA ASP A 389 0.90 -32.07 18.45
C ASP A 389 -0.37 -31.46 19.09
N GLU A 390 -0.52 -30.14 19.05
CA GLU A 390 -1.70 -29.42 19.55
C GLU A 390 -2.48 -28.76 18.40
N PRO A 391 -3.82 -28.63 18.50
CA PRO A 391 -4.60 -27.95 17.47
C PRO A 391 -4.30 -26.45 17.41
N TRP A 392 -4.65 -25.83 16.29
CA TRP A 392 -4.46 -24.41 15.99
C TRP A 392 -5.06 -23.46 17.04
N ASP A 393 -6.12 -23.87 17.71
CA ASP A 393 -6.89 -23.12 18.71
C ASP A 393 -6.59 -23.54 20.17
N SER A 394 -5.57 -24.36 20.40
CA SER A 394 -5.07 -24.67 21.74
C SER A 394 -4.65 -23.41 22.51
N GLU A 395 -4.63 -23.48 23.85
CA GLU A 395 -4.18 -22.37 24.70
C GLU A 395 -2.79 -21.84 24.34
N HIS A 396 -1.92 -22.70 23.80
CA HIS A 396 -0.60 -22.33 23.31
C HIS A 396 -0.65 -21.74 21.90
N ASN A 397 -1.11 -22.52 20.90
CA ASN A 397 -1.02 -22.13 19.49
C ASN A 397 -1.91 -20.92 19.15
N LYS A 398 -3.03 -20.72 19.86
CA LYS A 398 -3.94 -19.58 19.58
C LYS A 398 -3.26 -18.21 19.78
N LYS A 399 -2.23 -18.12 20.62
CA LYS A 399 -1.45 -16.89 20.85
C LYS A 399 -0.62 -16.51 19.61
N LEU A 400 -0.22 -17.50 18.82
CA LEU A 400 0.62 -17.32 17.63
C LEU A 400 -0.16 -16.83 16.41
N ILE A 401 -1.50 -16.89 16.45
CA ILE A 401 -2.36 -16.45 15.34
C ILE A 401 -2.11 -14.96 15.01
N GLN A 402 -1.80 -14.14 16.02
CA GLN A 402 -1.49 -12.71 15.86
C GLN A 402 -0.23 -12.41 15.04
N HIS A 403 0.64 -13.41 14.85
CA HIS A 403 1.89 -13.27 14.11
C HIS A 403 1.75 -13.77 12.66
N MET A 404 0.59 -13.54 12.03
CA MET A 404 0.36 -13.92 10.63
C MET A 404 1.38 -13.27 9.70
N PRO A 405 2.16 -14.04 8.93
CA PRO A 405 3.05 -13.49 7.92
C PRO A 405 2.32 -12.61 6.90
N GLU A 406 2.93 -11.48 6.52
CA GLU A 406 2.34 -10.50 5.58
C GLU A 406 2.02 -11.11 4.21
N ILE A 407 2.77 -12.14 3.78
CA ILE A 407 2.50 -12.90 2.56
C ILE A 407 1.13 -13.58 2.56
N TYR A 408 0.56 -13.93 3.72
CA TYR A 408 -0.77 -14.51 3.82
C TYR A 408 -1.89 -13.47 3.86
N ARG A 409 -1.56 -12.17 4.03
CA ARG A 409 -2.56 -11.11 4.03
C ARG A 409 -2.94 -10.76 2.60
N LEU A 410 -4.25 -10.78 2.31
CA LEU A 410 -4.76 -10.32 1.02
C LEU A 410 -4.60 -8.79 0.93
N PRO A 411 -3.84 -8.25 -0.05
CA PRO A 411 -3.67 -6.82 -0.20
C PRO A 411 -5.00 -6.10 -0.42
N GLY A 412 -5.22 -5.04 0.35
CA GLY A 412 -6.43 -4.23 0.28
C GLY A 412 -7.61 -4.75 1.11
N ASP A 413 -7.53 -5.97 1.65
CA ASP A 413 -8.54 -6.45 2.60
C ASP A 413 -8.50 -5.60 3.88
N ARG A 414 -9.66 -4.99 4.20
CA ARG A 414 -9.87 -4.16 5.39
C ARG A 414 -11.03 -4.68 6.25
N THR A 415 -11.45 -5.92 6.03
CA THR A 415 -12.47 -6.53 6.89
C THR A 415 -11.89 -6.79 8.27
N LYS A 416 -12.67 -6.45 9.29
CA LYS A 416 -12.31 -6.73 10.68
C LYS A 416 -12.63 -8.19 10.95
N HIS A 417 -11.64 -9.05 10.77
CA HIS A 417 -11.72 -10.45 11.16
C HIS A 417 -11.57 -10.58 12.67
N GLN A 418 -12.26 -11.54 13.28
CA GLN A 418 -12.10 -11.83 14.71
C GLN A 418 -10.69 -12.35 15.02
N LEU A 419 -10.10 -13.08 14.07
CA LEU A 419 -8.74 -13.58 14.09
C LEU A 419 -8.04 -13.19 12.78
N PRO A 420 -6.72 -12.94 12.79
CA PRO A 420 -5.93 -12.82 11.56
C PRO A 420 -6.22 -13.96 10.58
N SER A 421 -6.76 -13.60 9.43
CA SER A 421 -7.33 -14.54 8.47
C SER A 421 -6.78 -14.29 7.07
N THR A 422 -6.83 -15.33 6.24
CA THR A 422 -6.32 -15.33 4.87
C THR A 422 -7.36 -15.82 3.88
N HIS A 423 -7.30 -15.27 2.68
CA HIS A 423 -8.06 -15.74 1.52
C HIS A 423 -7.27 -16.72 0.66
N TYR A 424 -5.96 -16.89 0.85
CA TYR A 424 -5.16 -17.80 0.02
C TYR A 424 -5.37 -19.24 0.48
N GLN A 425 -6.20 -20.01 -0.24
CA GLN A 425 -6.59 -21.38 0.11
C GLN A 425 -6.33 -22.35 -1.03
N VAL A 426 -5.97 -23.58 -0.68
CA VAL A 426 -5.84 -24.70 -1.63
C VAL A 426 -7.20 -25.39 -1.85
N PHE A 427 -7.28 -26.24 -2.86
CA PHE A 427 -8.46 -27.10 -3.10
C PHE A 427 -8.21 -28.48 -2.51
N VAL A 428 -9.09 -28.95 -1.62
CA VAL A 428 -8.92 -30.21 -0.90
C VAL A 428 -10.01 -31.20 -1.29
N GLY A 429 -9.62 -32.43 -1.66
CA GLY A 429 -10.57 -33.47 -2.06
C GLY A 429 -10.94 -33.42 -3.55
N GLY A 430 -11.96 -34.19 -3.96
CA GLY A 430 -12.54 -34.10 -5.31
C GLY A 430 -11.56 -34.29 -6.48
N ASN A 431 -10.48 -35.06 -6.32
CA ASN A 431 -9.38 -35.19 -7.29
C ASN A 431 -8.49 -33.95 -7.48
N ALA A 432 -8.53 -32.98 -6.56
CA ALA A 432 -7.51 -31.95 -6.45
C ALA A 432 -6.16 -32.52 -5.98
N ILE A 433 -5.08 -31.78 -6.22
CA ILE A 433 -3.72 -32.20 -5.86
C ILE A 433 -3.50 -32.25 -4.34
N PHE A 434 -4.15 -31.37 -3.56
CA PHE A 434 -4.05 -31.36 -2.11
C PHE A 434 -5.06 -32.33 -1.48
N GLN A 435 -4.57 -33.13 -0.54
CA GLN A 435 -5.38 -34.04 0.28
C GLN A 435 -5.21 -33.67 1.74
N LEU A 436 -6.22 -33.99 2.56
CA LEU A 436 -6.26 -33.55 3.96
C LEU A 436 -5.01 -34.00 4.74
N THR A 437 -4.67 -35.28 4.64
CA THR A 437 -3.64 -35.93 5.47
C THR A 437 -2.38 -36.35 4.71
N ARG A 438 -2.38 -36.23 3.38
CA ARG A 438 -1.26 -36.67 2.52
C ARG A 438 -0.86 -35.55 1.57
N GLY A 439 0.46 -35.38 1.43
CA GLY A 439 1.04 -34.53 0.39
C GLY A 439 0.83 -35.11 -1.01
N GLY A 440 0.34 -34.28 -1.94
CA GLY A 440 0.30 -34.62 -3.36
C GLY A 440 1.70 -34.67 -3.97
N LYS A 441 1.87 -35.39 -5.08
CA LYS A 441 3.12 -35.40 -5.85
C LYS A 441 2.92 -34.68 -7.17
N ILE A 442 3.91 -33.91 -7.61
CA ILE A 442 3.87 -33.26 -8.94
C ILE A 442 3.67 -34.30 -10.06
N ALA A 443 4.24 -35.50 -9.91
CA ALA A 443 4.05 -36.62 -10.84
C ALA A 443 2.60 -37.13 -10.93
N GLU A 444 1.71 -36.75 -10.02
CA GLU A 444 0.27 -37.07 -10.08
C GLU A 444 -0.53 -36.09 -10.96
N ILE A 445 0.15 -35.20 -11.70
CA ILE A 445 -0.45 -34.17 -12.57
C ILE A 445 -0.12 -34.44 -14.06
N PRO A 446 -0.62 -35.53 -14.67
CA PRO A 446 -0.41 -35.84 -16.09
C PRO A 446 -1.04 -34.82 -17.04
N ASP A 447 -2.05 -34.06 -16.61
CA ASP A 447 -2.71 -33.02 -17.43
C ASP A 447 -1.83 -31.76 -17.60
N GLY A 448 -0.71 -31.71 -16.85
CA GLY A 448 0.30 -30.67 -16.92
C GLY A 448 0.21 -29.67 -15.77
N THR A 449 1.34 -29.38 -15.15
CA THR A 449 1.44 -28.44 -14.02
C THR A 449 1.02 -27.01 -14.37
N SER A 450 1.18 -26.61 -15.63
CA SER A 450 0.74 -25.31 -16.16
C SER A 450 -0.76 -25.21 -16.44
N ASN A 451 -1.49 -26.32 -16.31
CA ASN A 451 -2.93 -26.45 -16.55
C ASN A 451 -3.72 -26.74 -15.28
N THR A 452 -3.06 -27.11 -14.18
CA THR A 452 -3.71 -27.43 -12.90
C THR A 452 -3.51 -26.30 -11.89
N ILE A 453 -4.59 -25.73 -11.38
CA ILE A 453 -4.59 -24.76 -10.27
C ILE A 453 -4.57 -25.49 -8.93
N TRP A 454 -3.77 -24.96 -8.00
CA TRP A 454 -3.59 -25.57 -6.68
C TRP A 454 -3.90 -24.63 -5.51
N LEU A 455 -3.99 -23.32 -5.79
CA LEU A 455 -4.10 -22.24 -4.82
C LEU A 455 -4.94 -21.13 -5.45
N ALA A 456 -5.89 -20.58 -4.70
CA ALA A 456 -6.70 -19.47 -5.16
C ALA A 456 -7.00 -18.48 -4.02
N GLU A 457 -7.41 -17.29 -4.40
CA GLU A 457 -8.10 -16.38 -3.50
C GLU A 457 -9.52 -16.90 -3.27
N ALA A 458 -9.82 -17.44 -2.10
CA ALA A 458 -11.15 -17.87 -1.70
C ALA A 458 -12.08 -16.68 -1.44
N ALA A 459 -13.39 -16.86 -1.64
CA ALA A 459 -14.38 -15.85 -1.29
C ALA A 459 -14.52 -15.64 0.23
N THR A 460 -14.38 -16.72 1.00
CA THR A 460 -14.49 -16.72 2.46
C THR A 460 -13.11 -16.88 3.09
N PRO A 461 -12.68 -16.02 4.02
CA PRO A 461 -11.39 -16.16 4.68
C PRO A 461 -11.44 -17.20 5.81
N VAL A 462 -10.26 -17.72 6.15
CA VAL A 462 -10.06 -18.65 7.27
C VAL A 462 -8.93 -18.13 8.17
N PRO A 463 -8.96 -18.36 9.51
CA PRO A 463 -7.80 -18.12 10.36
C PRO A 463 -6.58 -18.85 9.79
N TRP A 464 -5.46 -18.16 9.61
CA TRP A 464 -4.35 -18.71 8.80
C TRP A 464 -3.69 -19.98 9.37
N THR A 465 -3.85 -20.25 10.67
CA THR A 465 -3.32 -21.47 11.31
C THR A 465 -4.30 -22.64 11.27
N LYS A 466 -5.58 -22.38 11.01
CA LYS A 466 -6.64 -23.38 11.01
C LYS A 466 -6.51 -24.28 9.77
N PRO A 467 -6.51 -25.62 9.91
CA PRO A 467 -6.50 -26.55 8.77
C PRO A 467 -7.87 -26.59 8.08
N ASP A 468 -8.25 -25.48 7.48
CA ASP A 468 -9.50 -25.24 6.79
C ASP A 468 -9.19 -24.55 5.47
N ASP A 469 -9.70 -25.11 4.38
CA ASP A 469 -9.41 -24.73 3.00
C ASP A 469 -10.63 -25.07 2.15
N MET A 470 -10.61 -24.73 0.86
CA MET A 470 -11.77 -24.95 0.01
C MET A 470 -11.95 -26.45 -0.26
N GLU A 471 -12.96 -27.04 0.37
CA GLU A 471 -13.42 -28.39 0.02
C GLU A 471 -13.91 -28.38 -1.44
N TYR A 472 -13.34 -29.28 -2.23
CA TYR A 472 -13.66 -29.41 -3.63
C TYR A 472 -14.45 -30.69 -3.88
N ASP A 473 -15.64 -30.50 -4.46
CA ASP A 473 -16.48 -31.55 -5.00
C ASP A 473 -16.72 -31.23 -6.49
N ALA A 474 -16.52 -32.21 -7.36
CA ALA A 474 -16.74 -32.08 -8.79
C ALA A 474 -18.21 -31.71 -9.15
N THR A 475 -19.15 -31.87 -8.21
CA THR A 475 -20.56 -31.50 -8.41
C THR A 475 -20.87 -30.04 -8.05
N LYS A 476 -19.98 -29.35 -7.33
CA LYS A 476 -20.21 -28.00 -6.81
C LYS A 476 -18.98 -27.12 -6.99
N PRO A 477 -19.04 -26.05 -7.80
CA PRO A 477 -17.90 -25.18 -8.01
C PRO A 477 -17.50 -24.49 -6.70
N PRO A 478 -16.19 -24.46 -6.37
CA PRO A 478 -15.72 -23.75 -5.20
C PRO A 478 -15.89 -22.24 -5.37
N LYS A 479 -16.16 -21.54 -4.27
CA LYS A 479 -16.34 -20.09 -4.28
C LYS A 479 -14.99 -19.39 -4.23
N VAL A 480 -14.47 -19.06 -5.41
CA VAL A 480 -13.25 -18.28 -5.58
C VAL A 480 -13.54 -16.80 -5.83
N GLY A 481 -12.57 -15.97 -5.48
CA GLY A 481 -12.55 -14.53 -5.68
C GLY A 481 -13.27 -13.76 -4.59
N TYR A 482 -12.59 -12.74 -4.07
CA TYR A 482 -13.13 -11.85 -3.03
C TYR A 482 -12.96 -10.39 -3.46
N HIS A 483 -11.73 -9.87 -3.48
CA HIS A 483 -11.44 -8.44 -3.41
C HIS A 483 -11.31 -7.71 -4.76
N PHE A 484 -10.96 -8.38 -5.86
CA PHE A 484 -10.55 -7.72 -7.12
C PHE A 484 -11.64 -7.60 -8.18
N GLY A 485 -12.84 -7.20 -7.79
CA GLY A 485 -13.96 -6.98 -8.74
C GLY A 485 -14.41 -8.29 -9.40
N ASP A 486 -14.39 -8.35 -10.72
CA ASP A 486 -14.72 -9.54 -11.53
C ASP A 486 -13.55 -10.51 -11.70
N ARG A 487 -12.37 -10.23 -11.13
CA ARG A 487 -11.16 -11.04 -11.26
C ARG A 487 -10.82 -11.78 -9.95
N CYS A 488 -10.11 -12.88 -10.09
CA CYS A 488 -9.56 -13.71 -9.00
C CYS A 488 -8.17 -14.19 -9.42
N ASN A 489 -7.16 -14.08 -8.55
CA ASN A 489 -5.86 -14.68 -8.85
C ASN A 489 -5.81 -16.14 -8.41
N VAL A 490 -5.22 -16.97 -9.27
CA VAL A 490 -5.01 -18.40 -9.05
C VAL A 490 -3.56 -18.76 -9.35
N GLY A 491 -2.99 -19.63 -8.51
CA GLY A 491 -1.68 -20.23 -8.69
C GLY A 491 -1.80 -21.58 -9.36
N PHE A 492 -0.95 -21.83 -10.35
CA PHE A 492 -0.80 -23.10 -11.03
C PHE A 492 0.31 -23.93 -10.38
N ALA A 493 0.24 -25.25 -10.58
CA ALA A 493 1.19 -26.20 -10.00
C ALA A 493 2.62 -26.08 -10.57
N ASP A 494 2.84 -25.26 -11.61
CA ASP A 494 4.15 -24.87 -12.12
C ASP A 494 4.73 -23.59 -11.46
N GLY A 495 3.98 -23.00 -10.51
CA GLY A 495 4.32 -21.76 -9.84
C GLY A 495 3.95 -20.49 -10.60
N SER A 496 3.40 -20.61 -11.80
CA SER A 496 2.84 -19.47 -12.53
C SER A 496 1.53 -19.00 -11.88
N VAL A 497 1.20 -17.72 -12.06
CA VAL A 497 0.00 -17.12 -11.47
C VAL A 497 -0.73 -16.37 -12.57
N ARG A 498 -2.03 -16.64 -12.69
CA ARG A 498 -2.92 -15.98 -13.65
C ARG A 498 -4.14 -15.41 -12.93
N SER A 499 -4.80 -14.46 -13.58
CA SER A 499 -6.05 -13.91 -13.10
C SER A 499 -7.20 -14.43 -13.96
N ILE A 500 -8.15 -15.12 -13.33
CA ILE A 500 -9.36 -15.64 -13.99
C ILE A 500 -10.56 -14.74 -13.68
N ARG A 501 -11.56 -14.75 -14.56
CA ARG A 501 -12.83 -14.06 -14.29
C ARG A 501 -13.67 -14.87 -13.30
N LYS A 502 -14.38 -14.20 -12.40
CA LYS A 502 -15.38 -14.82 -11.51
C LYS A 502 -16.57 -15.40 -12.28
N SER A 503 -16.81 -14.89 -13.49
CA SER A 503 -17.80 -15.42 -14.43
C SER A 503 -17.28 -16.59 -15.27
N LEU A 504 -16.08 -17.12 -14.98
CA LEU A 504 -15.58 -18.33 -15.62
C LEU A 504 -16.60 -19.45 -15.44
N LYS A 505 -16.89 -20.16 -16.54
CA LYS A 505 -17.81 -21.29 -16.54
C LYS A 505 -17.37 -22.32 -15.50
N PRO A 506 -18.26 -22.79 -14.61
CA PRO A 506 -17.94 -23.79 -13.59
C PRO A 506 -17.20 -25.00 -14.14
N GLU A 507 -17.59 -25.46 -15.32
CA GLU A 507 -16.99 -26.62 -15.99
C GLU A 507 -15.50 -26.40 -16.24
N ILE A 508 -15.09 -25.21 -16.69
CA ILE A 508 -13.68 -24.88 -16.92
C ILE A 508 -12.92 -24.82 -15.58
N LEU A 509 -13.55 -24.27 -14.54
CA LEU A 509 -12.93 -24.23 -13.20
C LEU A 509 -12.69 -25.65 -12.66
N HIS A 510 -13.62 -26.59 -12.90
CA HIS A 510 -13.45 -27.99 -12.53
C HIS A 510 -12.26 -28.65 -13.24
N LEU A 511 -12.11 -28.41 -14.54
CA LEU A 511 -10.97 -28.91 -15.33
C LEU A 511 -9.64 -28.36 -14.82
N LEU A 512 -9.62 -27.08 -14.44
CA LEU A 512 -8.41 -26.46 -13.88
C LEU A 512 -8.03 -27.04 -12.51
N ILE A 513 -8.98 -27.49 -11.68
CA ILE A 513 -8.69 -27.96 -10.31
C ILE A 513 -8.24 -29.43 -10.29
N GLN A 514 -8.79 -30.26 -11.19
CA GLN A 514 -8.46 -31.68 -11.23
C GLN A 514 -7.04 -31.90 -11.74
N LYS A 515 -6.35 -32.88 -11.13
CA LYS A 515 -4.96 -33.16 -11.47
C LYS A 515 -4.78 -34.08 -12.68
N ASN A 516 -5.76 -34.93 -12.98
CA ASN A 516 -5.63 -36.03 -13.95
C ASN A 516 -6.97 -36.45 -14.58
N ASP A 517 -7.84 -35.51 -14.93
CA ASP A 517 -9.11 -35.80 -15.60
C ASP A 517 -8.94 -36.15 -17.10
N GLY A 518 -7.77 -35.86 -17.68
CA GLY A 518 -7.42 -36.19 -19.07
C GLY A 518 -8.16 -35.36 -20.12
N GLN A 519 -8.84 -34.28 -19.71
CA GLN A 519 -9.62 -33.43 -20.61
C GLN A 519 -8.80 -32.24 -21.09
N VAL A 520 -9.06 -31.83 -22.34
CA VAL A 520 -8.41 -30.66 -22.92
C VAL A 520 -9.07 -29.39 -22.41
N LEU A 521 -8.28 -28.47 -21.86
CA LEU A 521 -8.78 -27.16 -21.47
C LEU A 521 -9.30 -26.40 -22.71
N PRO A 522 -10.56 -25.94 -22.69
CA PRO A 522 -11.04 -25.04 -23.73
C PRO A 522 -10.25 -23.73 -23.70
N PRO A 523 -10.21 -22.96 -24.81
CA PRO A 523 -9.61 -21.64 -24.83
C PRO A 523 -10.18 -20.79 -23.69
N LEU A 524 -9.29 -20.26 -22.84
CA LEU A 524 -9.68 -19.31 -21.81
C LEU A 524 -9.93 -17.96 -22.52
N ASP A 525 -11.19 -17.59 -22.71
CA ASP A 525 -11.53 -16.26 -23.23
C ASP A 525 -11.00 -15.18 -22.24
N ASP A 526 -10.08 -14.33 -22.69
CA ASP A 526 -9.33 -13.34 -21.88
C ASP A 526 -10.19 -12.36 -21.03
#